data_AF-A0A0P9YI30-F1
#
_entry.id   AF-A0A0P9YI30-F1
#
_cell.length_a   1.000
_cell.length_b   1.000
_cell.length_c   1.000
_cell.angle_alpha   90.00
_cell.angle_beta   90.00
_cell.angle_gamma   90.00
#
_symmetry.space_group_name_H-M   'P 1'
#
loop_
_entity.id
_entity.type
_entity.pdbx_description
1 polymer ?
#
loop_
_entity_poly.entity_id
_entity_poly.type
_entity_poly.pdbx_seq_one_letter_code
_entity_poly.pdbx_strand_id
1 'polypeptide(L)'
;GRLPLMLAGGAEELCPTEAMVFDALYATSLKNDAPHTTPRPYDSGRDGLVIGEGGGMLVLEELEHAQARGAHIYAEIVGFGSNADGAHSTRPEQATMRRAMELALEDANLPPEAIGYVNGHGTATEQGDIAETLATSSLFGPRMPLSSQKSFLGHTLGACGALESWFSIEMLNSDRYIHTLNLVDIDTQCGELDYIVGEPRWMSNEYVMNNNFAFGGVNTSLIFKRWG
;
A
#
# COMPACT_ATOMS: atom_id res chain seq x y z
N GLY A 1 -24.43 3.64 -7.50
CA GLY A 1 -25.78 4.20 -7.72
C GLY A 1 -26.61 4.51 -6.47
N ARG A 2 -26.08 4.47 -5.24
CA ARG A 2 -26.84 4.93 -4.03
C ARG A 2 -26.63 6.42 -3.75
N LEU A 3 -25.42 6.92 -4.00
CA LEU A 3 -25.02 8.31 -3.81
C LEU A 3 -24.19 8.72 -5.05
N PRO A 4 -24.36 9.96 -5.55
CA PRO A 4 -23.58 10.46 -6.69
C PRO A 4 -22.18 10.93 -6.30
N LEU A 5 -21.96 11.28 -5.02
CA LEU A 5 -20.68 11.69 -4.45
C LEU A 5 -20.47 11.09 -3.06
N MET A 6 -19.20 10.86 -2.71
CA MET A 6 -18.76 10.39 -1.39
C MET A 6 -17.45 11.08 -0.99
N LEU A 7 -17.33 11.41 0.30
CA LEU A 7 -16.04 11.65 0.93
C LEU A 7 -15.56 10.32 1.51
N ALA A 8 -14.46 9.78 0.99
CA ALA A 8 -13.85 8.55 1.50
C ALA A 8 -12.39 8.80 1.90
N GLY A 9 -12.03 8.42 3.11
CA GLY A 9 -10.73 8.76 3.66
C GLY A 9 -10.52 8.17 5.05
N GLY A 10 -9.40 8.54 5.64
CA GLY A 10 -8.99 8.09 6.96
C GLY A 10 -8.05 9.11 7.59
N ALA A 11 -7.99 9.09 8.91
CA ALA A 11 -7.12 9.97 9.70
C ALA A 11 -6.67 9.23 10.96
N GLU A 12 -5.54 9.67 11.50
CA GLU A 12 -5.05 9.29 12.82
C GLU A 12 -4.30 10.48 13.46
N GLU A 13 -4.46 10.65 14.77
CA GLU A 13 -3.68 11.57 15.59
C GLU A 13 -2.69 10.76 16.41
N LEU A 14 -1.41 11.12 16.39
CA LEU A 14 -0.38 10.37 17.11
C LEU A 14 -0.63 10.42 18.62
N CYS A 15 -0.80 9.24 19.22
CA CYS A 15 -0.84 9.09 20.66
C CYS A 15 0.25 8.13 21.15
N PRO A 16 1.00 8.45 22.24
CA PRO A 16 1.98 7.53 22.81
C PRO A 16 1.40 6.14 23.15
N THR A 17 0.11 6.04 23.44
CA THR A 17 -0.54 4.74 23.70
C THR A 17 -0.62 3.86 22.46
N GLU A 18 -0.64 4.43 21.26
CA GLU A 18 -0.62 3.67 20.01
C GLU A 18 0.76 3.02 19.84
N ALA A 19 1.83 3.79 20.03
CA ALA A 19 3.17 3.24 20.06
C ALA A 19 3.29 2.10 21.09
N MET A 20 2.68 2.24 22.28
CA MET A 20 2.63 1.16 23.28
C MET A 20 1.90 -0.11 22.80
N VAL A 21 0.84 0.01 21.99
CA VAL A 21 0.13 -1.16 21.44
C VAL A 21 1.06 -1.98 20.55
N PHE A 22 1.79 -1.32 19.65
CA PHE A 22 2.72 -2.00 18.75
C PHE A 22 4.01 -2.45 19.43
N ASP A 23 4.49 -1.68 20.41
CA ASP A 23 5.64 -2.03 21.23
C ASP A 23 5.38 -3.27 22.09
N ALA A 24 4.16 -3.40 22.65
CA ALA A 24 3.74 -4.60 23.36
C ALA A 24 3.67 -5.86 22.48
N LEU A 25 3.59 -5.68 21.15
CA LEU A 25 3.66 -6.75 20.15
C LEU A 25 5.06 -6.97 19.60
N TYR A 26 6.07 -6.24 20.09
CA TYR A 26 7.44 -6.23 19.56
C TYR A 26 7.50 -5.90 18.07
N ALA A 27 6.59 -5.04 17.60
CA ALA A 27 6.47 -4.67 16.19
C ALA A 27 7.14 -3.32 15.87
N THR A 28 7.49 -2.51 16.87
CA THR A 28 8.12 -1.19 16.72
C THR A 28 9.63 -1.31 16.57
N SER A 29 10.21 -0.46 15.70
CA SER A 29 11.66 -0.31 15.58
C SER A 29 12.26 0.21 16.89
N LEU A 30 13.46 -0.28 17.21
CA LEU A 30 14.23 0.08 18.41
C LEU A 30 15.47 0.92 18.08
N LYS A 31 15.64 1.39 16.83
CA LYS A 31 16.76 2.26 16.41
C LYS A 31 16.60 3.71 16.91
N ASN A 32 16.40 3.86 18.21
CA ASN A 32 16.11 5.14 18.88
C ASN A 32 17.19 6.21 18.66
N ASP A 33 18.46 5.80 18.51
CA ASP A 33 19.59 6.70 18.29
C ASP A 33 19.85 6.99 16.79
N ALA A 34 19.10 6.38 15.87
CA ALA A 34 19.29 6.51 14.43
C ALA A 34 17.96 6.61 13.66
N PRO A 35 17.07 7.58 13.99
CA PRO A 35 15.72 7.67 13.41
C PRO A 35 15.71 7.86 11.89
N HIS A 36 16.74 8.45 11.30
CA HIS A 36 16.87 8.62 9.84
C HIS A 36 17.10 7.30 9.08
N THR A 37 17.35 6.20 9.80
CA THR A 37 17.65 4.89 9.21
C THR A 37 16.48 3.89 9.32
N THR A 38 15.34 4.30 9.87
CA THR A 38 14.17 3.44 10.15
C THR A 38 12.85 4.20 9.90
N PRO A 39 11.74 3.57 9.45
CA PRO A 39 11.60 2.15 9.14
C PRO A 39 12.32 1.76 7.84
N ARG A 40 12.45 0.44 7.62
CA ARG A 40 13.18 -0.13 6.46
C ARG A 40 12.35 -1.22 5.77
N PRO A 41 11.22 -0.90 5.11
CA PRO A 41 10.40 -1.92 4.49
C PRO A 41 11.21 -2.80 3.54
N TYR A 42 11.03 -4.12 3.64
CA TYR A 42 11.68 -5.16 2.82
C TYR A 42 13.20 -5.32 3.01
N ASP A 43 13.83 -4.50 3.84
CA ASP A 43 15.28 -4.54 4.10
C ASP A 43 15.62 -5.65 5.10
N SER A 44 16.73 -6.34 4.90
CA SER A 44 17.25 -7.36 5.81
C SER A 44 17.66 -6.80 7.18
N GLY A 45 17.92 -5.49 7.26
CA GLY A 45 18.23 -4.77 8.49
C GLY A 45 17.04 -4.10 9.17
N ARG A 46 15.80 -4.41 8.76
CA ARG A 46 14.57 -3.90 9.40
C ARG A 46 14.35 -4.53 10.77
N ASP A 47 13.84 -3.75 11.70
CA ASP A 47 13.60 -4.18 13.08
C ASP A 47 12.20 -3.81 13.60
N GLY A 48 11.30 -3.39 12.69
CA GLY A 48 9.94 -3.00 13.03
C GLY A 48 9.49 -1.72 12.34
N LEU A 49 8.23 -1.38 12.57
CA LEU A 49 7.59 -0.18 12.07
C LEU A 49 7.91 1.05 12.93
N VAL A 50 7.64 2.23 12.38
CA VAL A 50 7.58 3.49 13.11
C VAL A 50 6.18 4.05 12.93
N ILE A 51 5.52 4.49 14.00
CA ILE A 51 4.17 5.06 13.92
C ILE A 51 4.25 6.48 13.38
N GLY A 52 3.34 6.80 12.45
CA GLY A 52 3.09 8.15 11.96
C GLY A 52 1.65 8.57 12.24
N GLU A 53 1.28 9.76 11.77
CA GLU A 53 -0.06 10.34 11.90
C GLU A 53 -0.45 11.12 10.64
N GLY A 54 -1.67 11.65 10.62
CA GLY A 54 -2.14 12.53 9.56
C GLY A 54 -3.53 12.15 9.08
N GLY A 55 -3.91 12.63 7.90
CA GLY A 55 -5.21 12.31 7.34
C GLY A 55 -5.31 12.68 5.87
N GLY A 56 -6.17 11.95 5.16
CA GLY A 56 -6.44 12.17 3.74
C GLY A 56 -7.89 11.88 3.41
N MET A 57 -8.42 12.59 2.42
CA MET A 57 -9.78 12.43 1.94
C MET A 57 -9.80 12.50 0.42
N LEU A 58 -10.45 11.52 -0.22
CA LEU A 58 -10.74 11.51 -1.64
C LEU A 58 -12.22 11.84 -1.85
N VAL A 59 -12.49 12.65 -2.87
CA VAL A 59 -13.86 12.88 -3.36
C VAL A 59 -14.12 11.86 -4.45
N LEU A 60 -14.97 10.89 -4.16
CA LEU A 60 -15.43 9.91 -5.14
C LEU A 60 -16.71 10.44 -5.76
N GLU A 61 -16.82 10.30 -7.07
CA GLU A 61 -17.91 10.87 -7.84
C GLU A 61 -18.25 9.97 -9.02
N GLU A 62 -19.54 9.87 -9.32
CA GLU A 62 -20.02 9.16 -10.50
C GLU A 62 -19.51 9.83 -11.78
N LEU A 63 -19.04 9.01 -12.74
CA LEU A 63 -18.26 9.49 -13.89
C LEU A 63 -19.05 10.44 -14.79
N GLU A 64 -20.29 10.11 -15.15
CA GLU A 64 -21.13 10.96 -15.99
C GLU A 64 -21.41 12.30 -15.30
N HIS A 65 -21.65 12.30 -13.99
CA HIS A 65 -21.83 13.50 -13.19
C HIS A 65 -20.56 14.37 -13.16
N ALA A 66 -19.39 13.78 -12.93
CA ALA A 66 -18.10 14.49 -12.96
C ALA A 66 -17.84 15.13 -14.34
N GLN A 67 -18.10 14.38 -15.42
CA GLN A 67 -17.94 14.86 -16.79
C GLN A 67 -18.93 15.97 -17.13
N ALA A 68 -20.20 15.85 -16.75
CA ALA A 68 -21.24 16.84 -17.03
C ALA A 68 -20.92 18.21 -16.41
N ARG A 69 -20.27 18.23 -15.23
CA ARG A 69 -19.83 19.47 -14.58
C ARG A 69 -18.42 19.92 -14.95
N GLY A 70 -17.73 19.21 -15.86
CA GLY A 70 -16.36 19.52 -16.26
C GLY A 70 -15.33 19.38 -15.13
N ALA A 71 -15.50 18.40 -14.25
CA ALA A 71 -14.57 18.14 -13.16
C ALA A 71 -13.19 17.73 -13.69
N HIS A 72 -12.14 18.13 -12.98
CA HIS A 72 -10.83 17.51 -13.17
C HIS A 72 -10.86 16.12 -12.51
N ILE A 73 -10.65 15.07 -13.31
CA ILE A 73 -10.65 13.69 -12.85
C ILE A 73 -9.19 13.25 -12.68
N TYR A 74 -8.84 12.84 -11.46
CA TYR A 74 -7.47 12.43 -11.12
C TYR A 74 -7.16 10.98 -11.50
N ALA A 75 -8.14 10.08 -11.34
CA ALA A 75 -8.06 8.67 -11.67
C ALA A 75 -9.48 8.05 -11.63
N GLU A 76 -9.64 6.87 -12.21
CA GLU A 76 -10.84 6.04 -12.06
C GLU A 76 -10.54 4.87 -11.10
N ILE A 77 -11.42 4.61 -10.14
CA ILE A 77 -11.36 3.39 -9.31
C ILE A 77 -12.06 2.29 -10.10
N VAL A 78 -11.29 1.31 -10.58
CA VAL A 78 -11.81 0.26 -11.47
C VAL A 78 -11.96 -1.09 -10.79
N GLY A 79 -11.33 -1.29 -9.62
CA GLY A 79 -11.46 -2.54 -8.88
C GLY A 79 -11.22 -2.37 -7.38
N PHE A 80 -12.01 -3.08 -6.59
CA PHE A 80 -11.84 -3.19 -5.15
C PHE A 80 -11.99 -4.64 -4.69
N GLY A 81 -10.97 -5.14 -4.00
CA GLY A 81 -10.98 -6.46 -3.37
C GLY A 81 -10.80 -6.33 -1.87
N SER A 82 -11.62 -7.02 -1.08
CA SER A 82 -11.41 -7.15 0.35
C SER A 82 -11.84 -8.50 0.89
N ASN A 83 -11.08 -9.03 1.83
CA ASN A 83 -11.38 -10.24 2.57
C ASN A 83 -10.78 -10.18 3.98
N ALA A 84 -10.86 -11.30 4.72
CA ALA A 84 -10.16 -11.44 5.99
C ALA A 84 -9.47 -12.81 6.09
N ASP A 85 -8.35 -12.88 6.81
CA ASP A 85 -7.58 -14.10 7.03
C ASP A 85 -8.36 -15.16 7.82
N GLY A 86 -9.16 -14.73 8.81
CA GLY A 86 -9.97 -15.61 9.65
C GLY A 86 -9.18 -16.59 10.52
N ALA A 87 -7.86 -16.41 10.65
CA ALA A 87 -6.95 -17.36 11.31
C ALA A 87 -6.30 -16.80 12.58
N HIS A 88 -5.61 -15.65 12.50
CA HIS A 88 -4.88 -15.04 13.60
C HIS A 88 -5.13 -13.52 13.66
N SER A 89 -5.08 -12.93 14.85
CA SER A 89 -5.35 -11.48 15.02
C SER A 89 -4.20 -10.59 14.54
N THR A 90 -2.98 -11.10 14.51
CA THR A 90 -1.76 -10.32 14.20
C THR A 90 -0.80 -10.97 13.20
N ARG A 91 -1.01 -12.24 12.82
CA ARG A 91 -0.11 -12.94 11.90
C ARG A 91 -0.79 -12.95 10.53
N PRO A 92 -0.20 -12.28 9.52
CA PRO A 92 -0.79 -12.20 8.20
C PRO A 92 -0.70 -13.55 7.48
N GLU A 93 -1.66 -13.82 6.61
CA GLU A 93 -1.72 -15.04 5.81
C GLU A 93 -1.55 -14.72 4.32
N GLN A 94 -0.49 -15.28 3.72
CA GLN A 94 -0.09 -15.01 2.33
C GLN A 94 -1.23 -15.31 1.34
N ALA A 95 -1.93 -16.42 1.54
CA ALA A 95 -2.97 -16.88 0.60
C ALA A 95 -4.16 -15.91 0.54
N THR A 96 -4.56 -15.34 1.68
CA THR A 96 -5.69 -14.41 1.77
C THR A 96 -5.30 -13.00 1.34
N MET A 97 -4.07 -12.55 1.61
CA MET A 97 -3.52 -11.33 1.02
C MET A 97 -3.50 -11.40 -0.51
N ARG A 98 -3.01 -12.51 -1.07
CA ARG A 98 -3.08 -12.79 -2.52
C ARG A 98 -4.51 -12.75 -3.02
N ARG A 99 -5.44 -13.39 -2.30
CA ARG A 99 -6.85 -13.44 -2.70
C ARG A 99 -7.50 -12.05 -2.73
N ALA A 100 -7.10 -11.13 -1.85
CA ALA A 100 -7.60 -9.74 -1.89
C ALA A 100 -7.18 -9.02 -3.18
N MET A 101 -5.94 -9.23 -3.64
CA MET A 101 -5.46 -8.71 -4.93
C MET A 101 -6.21 -9.34 -6.11
N GLU A 102 -6.44 -10.66 -6.08
CA GLU A 102 -7.24 -11.36 -7.11
C GLU A 102 -8.68 -10.84 -7.16
N LEU A 103 -9.33 -10.59 -6.02
CA LEU A 103 -10.69 -10.03 -5.97
C LEU A 103 -10.75 -8.64 -6.62
N ALA A 104 -9.74 -7.80 -6.41
CA ALA A 104 -9.69 -6.49 -7.06
C ALA A 104 -9.52 -6.61 -8.58
N LEU A 105 -8.69 -7.54 -9.04
CA LEU A 105 -8.52 -7.85 -10.47
C LEU A 105 -9.80 -8.41 -11.10
N GLU A 106 -10.50 -9.30 -10.40
CA GLU A 106 -11.81 -9.85 -10.80
C GLU A 106 -12.86 -8.75 -10.95
N ASP A 107 -12.96 -7.85 -9.97
CA ASP A 107 -13.88 -6.70 -9.99
C ASP A 107 -13.57 -5.74 -11.16
N ALA A 108 -12.28 -5.51 -11.43
CA ALA A 108 -11.82 -4.71 -12.56
C ALA A 108 -11.89 -5.44 -13.92
N ASN A 109 -12.15 -6.75 -13.93
CA ASN A 109 -12.03 -7.61 -15.11
C ASN A 109 -10.66 -7.45 -15.82
N LEU A 110 -9.58 -7.41 -15.03
CA LEU A 110 -8.21 -7.24 -15.51
C LEU A 110 -7.37 -8.50 -15.26
N PRO A 111 -6.48 -8.87 -16.20
CA PRO A 111 -5.46 -9.87 -15.92
C PRO A 111 -4.32 -9.26 -15.06
N PRO A 112 -3.57 -10.05 -14.27
CA PRO A 112 -2.48 -9.54 -13.43
C PRO A 112 -1.45 -8.69 -14.19
N GLU A 113 -1.19 -9.02 -15.46
CA GLU A 113 -0.22 -8.33 -16.33
C GLU A 113 -0.60 -6.89 -16.68
N ALA A 114 -1.86 -6.50 -16.46
CA ALA A 114 -2.31 -5.12 -16.68
C ALA A 114 -1.80 -4.15 -15.59
N ILE A 115 -1.45 -4.66 -14.41
CA ILE A 115 -0.92 -3.85 -13.31
C ILE A 115 0.53 -3.51 -13.60
N GLY A 116 0.85 -2.22 -13.59
CA GLY A 116 2.21 -1.73 -13.87
C GLY A 116 3.05 -1.48 -12.63
N TYR A 117 2.42 -1.31 -11.46
CA TYR A 117 3.07 -1.03 -10.20
C TYR A 117 2.17 -1.39 -9.02
N VAL A 118 2.77 -1.88 -7.94
CA VAL A 118 2.12 -2.11 -6.66
C VAL A 118 2.69 -1.16 -5.61
N ASN A 119 1.83 -0.31 -5.04
CA ASN A 119 2.11 0.33 -3.77
C ASN A 119 1.90 -0.70 -2.66
N GLY A 120 2.99 -1.20 -2.12
CA GLY A 120 2.96 -2.15 -1.02
C GLY A 120 2.54 -1.48 0.28
N HIS A 121 1.89 -2.26 1.14
CA HIS A 121 1.67 -1.89 2.51
C HIS A 121 3.01 -1.71 3.25
N GLY A 122 3.95 -2.65 3.15
CA GLY A 122 5.36 -2.50 3.55
C GLY A 122 5.57 -1.82 4.88
N THR A 123 5.28 -2.53 5.96
CA THR A 123 5.29 -1.97 7.32
C THR A 123 6.67 -1.97 7.96
N ALA A 124 7.65 -2.64 7.37
CA ALA A 124 8.95 -2.94 7.97
C ALA A 124 8.88 -3.93 9.15
N THR A 125 7.76 -4.65 9.31
CA THR A 125 7.68 -5.80 10.21
C THR A 125 8.18 -7.05 9.50
N GLU A 126 8.77 -7.98 10.24
CA GLU A 126 9.36 -9.18 9.66
C GLU A 126 8.32 -10.02 8.90
N GLN A 127 7.27 -10.46 9.60
CA GLN A 127 6.23 -11.34 9.06
C GLN A 127 5.33 -10.62 8.04
N GLY A 128 5.04 -9.33 8.26
CA GLY A 128 4.21 -8.52 7.35
C GLY A 128 4.84 -8.41 5.97
N ASP A 129 6.08 -7.97 5.91
CA ASP A 129 6.79 -7.73 4.66
C ASP A 129 7.07 -9.04 3.90
N ILE A 130 7.40 -10.13 4.60
CA ILE A 130 7.58 -11.46 3.99
C ILE A 130 6.26 -11.96 3.37
N ALA A 131 5.16 -11.95 4.14
CA ALA A 131 3.88 -12.45 3.66
C ALA A 131 3.35 -11.63 2.47
N GLU A 132 3.46 -10.31 2.55
CA GLU A 132 3.08 -9.40 1.47
C GLU A 132 3.84 -9.70 0.19
N THR A 133 5.18 -9.68 0.25
CA THR A 133 6.00 -9.79 -0.96
C THR A 133 5.91 -11.17 -1.60
N LEU A 134 5.76 -12.23 -0.81
CA LEU A 134 5.48 -13.58 -1.32
C LEU A 134 4.10 -13.65 -1.98
N ALA A 135 3.08 -13.01 -1.41
CA ALA A 135 1.74 -12.94 -2.01
C ALA A 135 1.79 -12.21 -3.36
N THR A 136 2.42 -11.03 -3.40
CA THR A 136 2.58 -10.20 -4.60
C THR A 136 3.39 -10.93 -5.67
N SER A 137 4.54 -11.50 -5.32
CA SER A 137 5.41 -12.25 -6.25
C SER A 137 4.68 -13.45 -6.84
N SER A 138 3.90 -14.18 -6.04
CA SER A 138 3.16 -15.36 -6.52
C SER A 138 2.02 -15.04 -7.50
N LEU A 139 1.56 -13.79 -7.54
CA LEU A 139 0.48 -13.32 -8.41
C LEU A 139 1.02 -12.62 -9.66
N PHE A 140 1.96 -11.68 -9.48
CA PHE A 140 2.44 -10.82 -10.57
C PHE A 140 3.79 -11.25 -11.14
N GLY A 141 4.51 -12.14 -10.45
CA GLY A 141 5.84 -12.59 -10.83
C GLY A 141 6.96 -11.59 -10.49
N PRO A 142 8.22 -11.97 -10.78
CA PRO A 142 9.41 -11.30 -10.23
C PRO A 142 9.72 -9.93 -10.81
N ARG A 143 9.01 -9.50 -11.85
CA ARG A 143 9.23 -8.20 -12.50
C ARG A 143 8.27 -7.11 -12.02
N MET A 144 7.38 -7.39 -11.08
CA MET A 144 6.42 -6.41 -10.60
C MET A 144 7.12 -5.30 -9.81
N PRO A 145 7.07 -4.04 -10.27
CA PRO A 145 7.63 -2.91 -9.53
C PRO A 145 6.88 -2.68 -8.22
N LEU A 146 7.63 -2.53 -7.13
CA LEU A 146 7.06 -2.37 -5.78
C LEU A 146 7.87 -1.41 -4.93
N SER A 147 7.18 -0.56 -4.17
CA SER A 147 7.76 0.22 -3.07
C SER A 147 6.75 0.50 -1.95
N SER A 148 7.22 1.06 -0.83
CA SER A 148 6.40 1.44 0.32
C SER A 148 6.64 2.89 0.75
N GLN A 149 5.56 3.67 0.80
CA GLN A 149 5.57 5.07 1.27
C GLN A 149 5.71 5.18 2.79
N LYS A 150 5.49 4.09 3.54
CA LYS A 150 5.71 4.07 5.00
C LYS A 150 7.18 4.27 5.36
N SER A 151 8.09 4.05 4.41
CA SER A 151 9.51 4.39 4.56
C SER A 151 9.77 5.89 4.76
N PHE A 152 8.84 6.76 4.36
CA PHE A 152 8.94 8.22 4.54
C PHE A 152 8.12 8.75 5.71
N LEU A 153 6.89 8.24 5.88
CA LEU A 153 5.91 8.81 6.82
C LEU A 153 5.67 7.93 8.06
N GLY A 154 6.29 6.75 8.12
CA GLY A 154 5.91 5.71 9.06
C GLY A 154 4.57 5.07 8.71
N HIS A 155 4.09 4.20 9.59
CA HIS A 155 2.76 3.64 9.51
C HIS A 155 1.74 4.62 10.10
N THR A 156 1.04 5.35 9.23
CA THR A 156 0.04 6.37 9.59
C THR A 156 -1.34 5.78 9.93
N LEU A 157 -1.38 4.52 10.40
CA LEU A 157 -2.57 3.85 10.95
C LEU A 157 -3.85 4.08 10.14
N GLY A 158 -4.91 4.64 10.75
CA GLY A 158 -6.19 4.91 10.09
C GLY A 158 -6.08 5.76 8.82
N ALA A 159 -5.04 6.58 8.67
CA ALA A 159 -4.82 7.42 7.49
C ALA A 159 -4.16 6.68 6.31
N CYS A 160 -3.50 5.54 6.53
CA CYS A 160 -2.57 4.96 5.56
C CYS A 160 -3.21 4.67 4.20
N GLY A 161 -4.38 4.01 4.17
CA GLY A 161 -5.04 3.66 2.92
C GLY A 161 -5.43 4.88 2.07
N ALA A 162 -5.83 5.99 2.70
CA ALA A 162 -6.19 7.22 2.00
C ALA A 162 -4.97 7.96 1.45
N LEU A 163 -3.93 8.13 2.29
CA LEU A 163 -2.68 8.79 1.89
C LEU A 163 -1.95 7.99 0.80
N GLU A 164 -1.85 6.67 0.95
CA GLU A 164 -1.17 5.79 0.01
C GLU A 164 -1.91 5.69 -1.33
N SER A 165 -3.25 5.73 -1.30
CA SER A 165 -4.05 5.84 -2.53
C SER A 165 -3.79 7.17 -3.25
N TRP A 166 -3.75 8.29 -2.51
CA TRP A 166 -3.41 9.58 -3.09
C TRP A 166 -2.01 9.56 -3.72
N PHE A 167 -0.99 9.10 -3.00
CA PHE A 167 0.37 9.02 -3.55
C PHE A 167 0.47 8.09 -4.76
N SER A 168 -0.26 6.97 -4.76
CA SER A 168 -0.31 6.05 -5.91
C SER A 168 -0.88 6.72 -7.15
N ILE A 169 -1.92 7.54 -7.00
CA ILE A 169 -2.52 8.32 -8.08
C ILE A 169 -1.56 9.42 -8.58
N GLU A 170 -0.86 10.11 -7.68
CA GLU A 170 0.12 11.14 -8.08
C GLU A 170 1.33 10.53 -8.79
N MET A 171 1.83 9.38 -8.32
CA MET A 171 2.91 8.63 -9.00
C MET A 171 2.46 8.15 -10.39
N LEU A 172 1.22 7.65 -10.50
CA LEU A 172 0.61 7.28 -11.77
C LEU A 172 0.56 8.48 -12.73
N ASN A 173 0.00 9.61 -12.29
CA ASN A 173 -0.20 10.79 -13.14
C ASN A 173 1.11 11.48 -13.56
N SER A 174 2.19 11.30 -12.80
CA SER A 174 3.50 11.90 -13.07
C SER A 174 4.51 10.97 -13.74
N ASP A 175 4.13 9.70 -14.00
CA ASP A 175 5.03 8.64 -14.49
C ASP A 175 6.30 8.48 -13.63
N ARG A 176 6.24 8.86 -12.34
CA ARG A 176 7.39 8.94 -11.44
C ARG A 176 7.09 8.23 -10.13
N TYR A 177 7.63 7.02 -10.01
CA TYR A 177 7.40 6.12 -8.89
C TYR A 177 8.53 6.22 -7.88
N ILE A 178 8.18 6.49 -6.63
CA ILE A 178 9.15 6.76 -5.56
C ILE A 178 9.66 5.44 -4.99
N HIS A 179 10.97 5.37 -4.73
CA HIS A 179 11.63 4.21 -4.13
C HIS A 179 11.23 4.01 -2.66
N THR A 180 11.48 2.82 -2.11
CA THR A 180 11.42 2.60 -0.66
C THR A 180 12.66 3.22 -0.02
N LEU A 181 12.50 4.25 0.81
CA LEU A 181 13.60 4.85 1.56
C LEU A 181 14.20 3.79 2.51
N ASN A 182 15.50 3.89 2.76
CA ASN A 182 16.22 2.98 3.66
C ASN A 182 16.25 1.50 3.23
N LEU A 183 15.87 1.15 2.00
CA LEU A 183 16.08 -0.19 1.45
C LEU A 183 17.44 -0.28 0.76
N VAL A 184 18.37 -1.01 1.36
CA VAL A 184 19.76 -1.20 0.90
C VAL A 184 20.01 -2.66 0.52
N ASP A 185 19.62 -3.58 1.40
CA ASP A 185 19.84 -5.01 1.25
C ASP A 185 18.50 -5.75 1.35
N ILE A 186 17.93 -6.13 0.21
CA ILE A 186 16.64 -6.84 0.15
C ILE A 186 16.73 -8.14 0.96
N ASP A 187 15.78 -8.36 1.86
CA ASP A 187 15.69 -9.58 2.64
C ASP A 187 15.40 -10.79 1.74
N THR A 188 16.28 -11.80 1.80
CA THR A 188 16.15 -13.06 1.05
C THR A 188 14.91 -13.90 1.39
N GLN A 189 14.25 -13.60 2.52
CA GLN A 189 12.97 -14.23 2.89
C GLN A 189 11.76 -13.57 2.22
N CYS A 190 11.92 -12.35 1.69
CA CYS A 190 10.87 -11.69 0.91
C CYS A 190 10.77 -12.29 -0.50
N GLY A 191 9.61 -12.11 -1.13
CA GLY A 191 9.38 -12.59 -2.50
C GLY A 191 10.29 -11.91 -3.53
N GLU A 192 10.62 -12.62 -4.61
CA GLU A 192 11.34 -12.02 -5.74
C GLU A 192 10.40 -11.02 -6.45
N LEU A 193 10.79 -9.75 -6.46
CA LEU A 193 10.05 -8.61 -7.02
C LEU A 193 11.05 -7.56 -7.52
N ASP A 194 10.56 -6.59 -8.28
CA ASP A 194 11.35 -5.45 -8.75
C ASP A 194 11.22 -4.26 -7.77
N TYR A 195 11.89 -4.38 -6.63
CA TYR A 195 11.89 -3.34 -5.60
C TYR A 195 12.51 -2.03 -6.13
N ILE A 196 11.77 -0.93 -6.04
CA ILE A 196 12.29 0.39 -6.43
C ILE A 196 13.18 0.91 -5.30
N VAL A 197 14.48 1.07 -5.58
CA VAL A 197 15.53 1.46 -4.61
C VAL A 197 16.33 2.67 -5.08
N GLY A 198 16.84 3.45 -4.11
CA GLY A 198 17.80 4.55 -4.32
C GLY A 198 17.21 5.84 -4.92
N GLU A 199 16.68 5.76 -6.14
CA GLU A 199 16.18 6.91 -6.91
C GLU A 199 14.74 6.62 -7.38
N PRO A 200 13.90 7.65 -7.59
CA PRO A 200 12.64 7.48 -8.28
C PRO A 200 12.81 6.80 -9.65
N ARG A 201 11.83 6.01 -10.06
CA ARG A 201 11.80 5.35 -11.36
C ARG A 201 10.77 5.99 -12.27
N TRP A 202 11.17 6.25 -13.51
CA TRP A 202 10.28 6.72 -14.55
C TRP A 202 9.72 5.56 -15.36
N MET A 203 8.40 5.43 -15.36
CA MET A 203 7.67 4.36 -16.05
C MET A 203 6.25 4.82 -16.29
N SER A 204 5.66 4.42 -17.42
CA SER A 204 4.30 4.78 -17.77
C SER A 204 3.39 3.57 -17.72
N ASN A 205 2.29 3.71 -16.99
CA ASN A 205 1.35 2.63 -16.71
C ASN A 205 -0.08 3.12 -16.87
N GLU A 206 -0.96 2.21 -17.23
CA GLU A 206 -2.41 2.46 -17.30
C GLU A 206 -3.08 2.16 -15.95
N TYR A 207 -2.61 1.13 -15.23
CA TYR A 207 -3.19 0.69 -13.95
C TYR A 207 -2.11 0.55 -12.86
N VAL A 208 -2.48 0.94 -11.64
CA VAL A 208 -1.68 0.70 -10.43
C VAL A 208 -2.56 0.08 -9.35
N MET A 209 -1.93 -0.72 -8.49
CA MET A 209 -2.59 -1.35 -7.35
C MET A 209 -2.05 -0.78 -6.04
N ASN A 210 -2.93 -0.46 -5.10
CA ASN A 210 -2.57 -0.09 -3.73
C ASN A 210 -3.10 -1.12 -2.74
N ASN A 211 -2.22 -1.68 -1.93
CA ASN A 211 -2.54 -2.75 -0.99
C ASN A 211 -2.40 -2.29 0.46
N ASN A 212 -3.37 -2.69 1.29
CA ASN A 212 -3.32 -2.49 2.73
C ASN A 212 -3.74 -3.78 3.45
N PHE A 213 -2.99 -4.15 4.49
CA PHE A 213 -3.20 -5.38 5.26
C PHE A 213 -3.17 -5.02 6.75
N ALA A 214 -4.33 -5.11 7.40
CA ALA A 214 -4.55 -4.57 8.74
C ALA A 214 -4.66 -5.65 9.81
N PHE A 215 -4.64 -5.21 11.08
CA PHE A 215 -4.95 -6.08 12.23
C PHE A 215 -6.29 -6.79 12.07
N GLY A 216 -6.37 -7.98 12.66
CA GLY A 216 -7.50 -8.89 12.47
C GLY A 216 -7.46 -9.62 11.12
N GLY A 217 -6.39 -9.44 10.35
CA GLY A 217 -6.20 -10.06 9.03
C GLY A 217 -7.11 -9.47 7.97
N VAL A 218 -7.54 -8.20 8.11
CA VAL A 218 -8.39 -7.53 7.10
C VAL A 218 -7.51 -7.07 5.96
N ASN A 219 -7.79 -7.56 4.76
CA ASN A 219 -7.01 -7.25 3.57
C ASN A 219 -7.84 -6.42 2.60
N THR A 220 -7.20 -5.42 1.99
CA THR A 220 -7.82 -4.58 0.96
C THR A 220 -6.83 -4.33 -0.18
N SER A 221 -7.34 -4.39 -1.42
CA SER A 221 -6.63 -4.06 -2.65
C SER A 221 -7.49 -3.13 -3.49
N LEU A 222 -6.93 -2.01 -3.92
CA LEU A 222 -7.58 -1.03 -4.80
C LEU A 222 -6.81 -0.93 -6.12
N ILE A 223 -7.53 -0.84 -7.23
CA ILE A 223 -6.95 -0.61 -8.56
C ILE A 223 -7.40 0.74 -9.07
N PHE A 224 -6.42 1.59 -9.38
CA PHE A 224 -6.63 2.89 -10.00
C PHE A 224 -6.19 2.86 -11.46
N LYS A 225 -7.05 3.36 -12.33
CA LYS A 225 -6.80 3.56 -13.75
C LYS A 225 -6.47 5.02 -14.03
N ARG A 226 -5.48 5.26 -14.89
CA ARG A 226 -5.13 6.59 -15.38
C ARG A 226 -6.32 7.22 -16.10
N TRP A 227 -6.59 8.48 -15.81
CA TRP A 227 -7.56 9.25 -16.56
C TRP A 227 -6.90 10.00 -17.73
N GLY A 228 -7.42 9.79 -18.95
CA GLY A 228 -6.88 10.38 -20.19
C GLY A 228 -6.19 9.34 -21.07
#